data_AF-A0A7I0J7M7-F1
#
_entry.id   AF-A0A7I0J7M7-F1
#
_cell.length_a   1.000
_cell.length_b   1.000
_cell.length_c   1.000
_cell.angle_alpha   90.00
_cell.angle_beta   90.00
_cell.angle_gamma   90.00
#
_symmetry.space_group_name_H-M   'P 1'
#
loop_
_entity.id
_entity.type
_entity.pdbx_description
1 polymer ?
#
loop_
_entity_poly.entity_id
_entity_poly.type
_entity_poly.pdbx_seq_one_letter_code
_entity_poly.pdbx_strand_id
1 'polypeptide(L)'
;RVARALARFRQEFPDQAKPALVVAGGVAANRTIQATLEALCSQAGFAFVAPPQKLCTDNAAMIAWAGIERLRAGIADENTADFVPRSRWRIAWLSCLGTTSARADHGRGNAVERPAR
;
A
#
# COMPACT_ATOMS: atom_id res chain seq x y z
N ARG A 1 19.00 4.30 -4.15
CA ARG A 1 17.87 4.41 -3.18
C ARG A 1 17.38 3.02 -2.75
N VAL A 2 17.02 2.13 -3.68
CA VAL A 2 16.55 0.75 -3.35
C VAL A 2 17.57 -0.05 -2.53
N ALA A 3 18.85 -0.06 -2.91
CA ALA A 3 19.88 -0.79 -2.15
C ALA A 3 19.93 -0.42 -0.65
N ARG A 4 19.80 0.88 -0.32
CA ARG A 4 19.73 1.36 1.07
C ARG A 4 18.47 0.86 1.77
N ALA A 5 17.35 0.77 1.07
CA ALA A 5 16.10 0.24 1.63
C ALA A 5 16.22 -1.27 1.92
N LEU A 6 16.86 -2.05 1.02
CA LEU A 6 17.11 -3.48 1.26
C LEU A 6 18.03 -3.71 2.46
N ALA A 7 19.10 -2.92 2.57
CA ALA A 7 20.01 -2.97 3.72
C ALA A 7 19.28 -2.64 5.03
N ARG A 8 18.45 -1.59 5.03
CA ARG A 8 17.64 -1.21 6.18
C ARG A 8 16.62 -2.29 6.55
N PHE A 9 15.94 -2.89 5.56
CA PHE A 9 14.98 -3.98 5.80
C PHE A 9 15.65 -5.15 6.53
N ARG A 10 16.86 -5.55 6.13
CA ARG A 10 17.59 -6.62 6.81
C ARG A 10 17.96 -6.31 8.25
N GLN A 11 18.23 -5.04 8.56
CA GLN A 11 18.51 -4.61 9.93
C GLN A 11 17.24 -4.62 10.79
N GLU A 12 16.10 -4.23 10.21
CA GLU A 12 14.81 -4.17 10.93
C GLU A 12 14.15 -5.56 11.07
N PHE A 13 14.36 -6.47 10.11
CA PHE A 13 13.74 -7.80 10.06
C PHE A 13 14.79 -8.90 9.84
N PRO A 14 15.69 -9.15 10.81
CA PRO A 14 16.80 -10.09 10.65
C PRO A 14 16.34 -11.54 10.48
N ASP A 15 15.19 -11.91 11.07
CA ASP A 15 14.67 -13.28 11.05
C ASP A 15 13.95 -13.64 9.73
N GLN A 16 13.71 -12.66 8.84
CA GLN A 16 13.06 -12.91 7.56
C GLN A 16 14.07 -13.54 6.58
N ALA A 17 14.06 -14.87 6.48
CA ALA A 17 15.04 -15.61 5.68
C ALA A 17 14.95 -15.36 4.15
N LYS A 18 13.75 -15.12 3.62
CA LYS A 18 13.50 -14.90 2.17
C LYS A 18 12.55 -13.72 1.97
N PRO A 19 13.02 -12.47 2.10
CA PRO A 19 12.20 -11.30 1.83
C PRO A 19 12.02 -11.08 0.32
N ALA A 20 10.97 -10.36 -0.06
CA ALA A 20 10.68 -10.05 -1.46
C ALA A 20 10.57 -8.54 -1.68
N LEU A 21 11.12 -8.08 -2.80
CA LEU A 21 10.83 -6.75 -3.36
C LEU A 21 9.77 -6.90 -4.45
N VAL A 22 8.59 -6.32 -4.21
CA VAL A 22 7.49 -6.28 -5.17
C VAL A 22 7.45 -4.91 -5.83
N VAL A 23 7.38 -4.87 -7.16
CA VAL A 23 7.26 -3.61 -7.93
C VAL A 23 5.96 -3.65 -8.73
N ALA A 24 5.15 -2.59 -8.59
CA ALA A 24 3.86 -2.44 -9.27
C ALA A 24 3.73 -1.04 -9.91
N GLY A 25 2.70 -0.86 -10.74
CA GLY A 25 2.42 0.38 -11.47
C GLY A 25 3.24 0.53 -12.75
N GLY A 26 3.09 1.66 -13.44
CA GLY A 26 3.71 1.90 -14.75
C GLY A 26 5.24 1.78 -14.76
N VAL A 27 5.92 2.07 -13.64
CA VAL A 27 7.38 1.86 -13.50
C VAL A 27 7.75 0.39 -13.60
N ALA A 28 6.89 -0.50 -13.09
CA ALA A 28 7.05 -1.95 -13.22
C ALA A 28 6.94 -2.42 -14.66
N ALA A 29 6.42 -1.64 -15.61
CA ALA A 29 6.36 -2.03 -17.03
C ALA A 29 7.71 -1.87 -17.76
N ASN A 30 8.65 -1.11 -17.19
CA ASN A 30 9.95 -0.82 -17.80
C ASN A 30 10.94 -1.98 -17.61
N ARG A 31 11.33 -2.63 -18.72
CA ARG A 31 12.21 -3.80 -18.71
C ARG A 31 13.61 -3.52 -18.16
N THR A 32 14.18 -2.36 -18.47
CA THR A 32 15.52 -1.97 -17.97
C THR A 32 15.50 -1.79 -16.46
N ILE A 33 14.44 -1.17 -15.92
CA ILE A 33 14.26 -1.03 -14.47
C ILE A 33 14.07 -2.40 -13.83
N GLN A 34 13.22 -3.28 -14.39
CA GLN A 34 13.04 -4.64 -13.87
C GLN A 34 14.37 -5.39 -13.79
N ALA A 35 15.14 -5.46 -14.88
CA ALA A 35 16.41 -6.19 -14.92
C ALA A 35 17.43 -5.65 -13.90
N THR A 36 17.49 -4.32 -13.74
CA THR A 36 18.37 -3.68 -12.76
C THR A 36 17.98 -4.04 -11.32
N LEU A 37 16.67 -4.05 -11.02
CA LEU A 37 16.15 -4.37 -9.70
C LEU A 37 16.26 -5.86 -9.38
N GLU A 38 16.04 -6.72 -10.37
CA GLU A 38 16.19 -8.17 -10.26
C GLU A 38 17.65 -8.53 -9.93
N ALA A 39 18.62 -7.97 -10.65
CA ALA A 39 20.04 -8.16 -10.37
C ALA A 39 20.41 -7.69 -8.96
N LEU A 40 19.90 -6.53 -8.54
CA LEU A 40 20.12 -6.01 -7.20
C LEU A 40 19.51 -6.91 -6.12
N CYS A 41 18.30 -7.43 -6.33
CA CYS A 41 17.64 -8.33 -5.38
C CYS A 41 18.38 -9.66 -5.28
N SER A 42 18.83 -10.23 -6.40
CA SER A 42 19.62 -11.45 -6.44
C SER A 42 20.90 -11.31 -5.60
N GLN A 43 21.65 -10.22 -5.78
CA GLN A 43 22.84 -9.92 -4.98
C GLN A 43 22.52 -9.72 -3.49
N ALA A 44 21.37 -9.12 -3.19
CA ALA A 44 20.94 -8.85 -1.82
C ALA A 44 20.20 -10.04 -1.17
N GLY A 45 20.02 -11.18 -1.84
CA GLY A 45 19.27 -12.33 -1.34
C GLY A 45 17.76 -12.07 -1.13
N PHE A 46 17.17 -11.18 -1.93
CA PHE A 46 15.72 -10.94 -1.97
C PHE A 46 15.12 -11.63 -3.19
N ALA A 47 13.89 -12.13 -3.06
CA ALA A 47 13.08 -12.46 -4.22
C ALA A 47 12.66 -11.16 -4.93
N PHE A 48 12.64 -11.17 -6.27
CA PHE A 48 12.10 -10.07 -7.06
C PHE A 48 10.76 -10.48 -7.66
N VAL A 49 9.74 -9.64 -7.50
CA VAL A 49 8.39 -9.90 -8.02
C VAL A 49 7.91 -8.70 -8.82
N ALA A 50 7.66 -8.92 -10.11
CA ALA A 50 6.98 -7.99 -10.99
C ALA A 50 5.85 -8.72 -11.74
N PRO A 51 4.68 -8.10 -11.93
CA PRO A 51 3.61 -8.71 -12.70
C PRO A 51 3.94 -8.75 -14.21
N PRO A 52 3.26 -9.60 -14.99
CA PRO A 52 3.34 -9.56 -16.45
C PRO A 52 3.01 -8.16 -17.00
N GLN A 53 3.66 -7.73 -18.09
CA GLN A 53 3.54 -6.36 -18.61
C GLN A 53 2.08 -5.87 -18.77
N LYS A 54 1.18 -6.74 -19.26
CA LYS A 54 -0.25 -6.43 -19.44
C LYS A 54 -1.01 -6.10 -18.15
N LEU A 55 -0.43 -6.43 -16.99
CA LEU A 55 -1.00 -6.21 -15.66
C LEU A 55 -0.25 -5.12 -14.87
N CYS A 56 0.84 -4.55 -15.41
CA CYS A 56 1.61 -3.52 -14.70
C CYS A 56 0.87 -2.17 -14.64
N THR A 57 0.06 -1.86 -15.66
CA THR A 57 -0.76 -0.64 -15.72
C THR A 57 -2.13 -0.86 -15.10
N ASP A 58 -2.82 0.23 -14.74
CA ASP A 58 -4.15 0.17 -14.13
C ASP A 58 -5.12 -0.67 -14.97
N ASN A 59 -5.75 -1.66 -14.33
CA ASN A 59 -6.65 -2.61 -14.99
C ASN A 59 -7.75 -3.09 -14.04
N ALA A 60 -8.87 -3.55 -14.59
CA ALA A 60 -9.99 -4.04 -13.78
C ALA A 60 -9.66 -5.30 -12.97
N ALA A 61 -8.71 -6.13 -13.44
CA ALA A 61 -8.36 -7.37 -12.76
C ALA A 61 -7.71 -7.11 -11.39
N MET A 62 -6.90 -6.06 -11.24
CA MET A 62 -6.30 -5.70 -9.95
C MET A 62 -7.36 -5.26 -8.93
N ILE A 63 -8.41 -4.57 -9.39
CA ILE A 63 -9.53 -4.13 -8.54
C ILE A 63 -10.38 -5.33 -8.13
N ALA A 64 -10.70 -6.22 -9.07
CA ALA A 64 -11.44 -7.44 -8.79
C ALA A 64 -10.71 -8.34 -7.79
N TRP A 65 -9.40 -8.54 -7.96
CA TRP A 65 -8.59 -9.34 -7.05
C TRP A 65 -8.55 -8.72 -5.65
N ALA A 66 -8.28 -7.41 -5.53
CA ALA A 66 -8.30 -6.71 -4.25
C ALA A 66 -9.68 -6.80 -3.56
N GLY A 67 -10.77 -6.73 -4.34
CA GLY A 67 -12.14 -6.92 -3.84
C GLY A 67 -12.36 -8.33 -3.27
N ILE A 68 -11.96 -9.37 -4.00
CA ILE A 68 -12.07 -10.77 -3.53
C ILE A 68 -11.28 -10.99 -2.24
N GLU A 69 -10.04 -10.49 -2.16
CA GLU A 69 -9.22 -10.63 -0.95
C GLU A 69 -9.85 -9.91 0.26
N ARG A 70 -10.46 -8.73 0.05
CA ARG A 70 -11.20 -8.02 1.09
C ARG A 70 -12.46 -8.79 1.54
N LEU A 71 -13.25 -9.31 0.60
CA LEU A 71 -14.43 -10.12 0.90
C LEU A 71 -14.05 -11.37 1.70
N ARG A 72 -12.98 -12.07 1.30
CA ARG A 72 -12.45 -13.25 2.02
C ARG A 72 -11.96 -12.91 3.42
N ALA A 73 -11.45 -11.70 3.62
CA ALA A 73 -11.05 -11.19 4.93
C ALA A 73 -12.24 -10.70 5.79
N GLY A 74 -13.49 -10.84 5.32
CA GLY A 74 -14.68 -10.32 6.01
C GLY A 74 -14.81 -8.79 5.98
N ILE A 75 -14.02 -8.11 5.15
CA ILE A 75 -14.04 -6.65 4.99
C ILE A 75 -14.97 -6.31 3.82
N ALA A 76 -16.26 -6.49 4.05
CA ALA A 76 -17.32 -6.11 3.13
C ALA A 76 -18.14 -4.98 3.75
N ASP A 77 -18.46 -3.95 2.97
CA ASP A 77 -19.42 -2.93 3.42
C ASP A 77 -20.83 -3.53 3.34
N GLU A 78 -21.58 -3.49 4.44
CA GLU A 78 -22.93 -4.05 4.52
C GLU A 78 -23.92 -3.24 3.66
N ASN A 79 -23.68 -1.92 3.51
CA ASN A 79 -24.48 -1.01 2.70
C ASN A 79 -23.70 -0.50 1.49
N THR A 80 -23.62 -1.34 0.44
CA THR A 80 -22.99 -0.97 -0.84
C THR A 80 -23.64 0.26 -1.50
N ALA A 81 -24.90 0.54 -1.19
CA ALA A 81 -25.65 1.69 -1.72
C ALA A 81 -25.12 3.06 -1.23
N ASP A 82 -24.43 3.10 -0.08
CA ASP A 82 -23.91 4.34 0.53
C ASP A 82 -22.46 4.65 0.10
N PHE A 83 -21.92 3.95 -0.91
CA PHE A 83 -20.53 4.11 -1.33
C PHE A 83 -20.25 5.52 -1.88
N VAL A 84 -19.32 6.23 -1.24
CA VAL A 84 -18.87 7.56 -1.68
C VAL A 84 -17.46 7.48 -2.28
N PRO A 85 -17.29 7.83 -3.58
CA PRO A 85 -15.97 7.91 -4.20
C PRO A 85 -15.06 8.94 -3.52
N ARG A 86 -13.79 8.58 -3.29
CA ARG A 86 -12.79 9.45 -2.65
C ARG A 86 -11.56 9.63 -3.55
N SER A 87 -11.39 10.82 -4.13
CA SER A 87 -10.23 11.11 -5.00
C SER A 87 -8.89 11.17 -4.25
N ARG A 88 -8.91 11.47 -2.95
CA ARG A 88 -7.71 11.53 -2.08
C ARG A 88 -7.76 10.44 -1.01
N TRP A 89 -7.81 9.20 -1.44
CA TRP A 89 -7.86 8.06 -0.53
C TRP A 89 -6.44 7.60 -0.18
N ARG A 90 -5.98 7.86 1.05
CA ARG A 90 -4.64 7.39 1.47
C ARG A 90 -4.72 5.88 1.74
N ILE A 91 -3.78 5.14 1.14
CA ILE A 91 -3.68 3.68 1.28
C ILE A 91 -3.56 3.24 2.75
N ALA A 92 -2.92 4.06 3.59
CA ALA A 92 -2.77 3.81 5.02
C ALA A 92 -4.10 3.75 5.79
N TRP A 93 -5.18 4.32 5.26
CA TRP A 93 -6.50 4.27 5.89
C TRP A 93 -7.26 2.97 5.61
N LEU A 94 -6.75 2.09 4.75
CA LEU A 94 -7.46 0.86 4.35
C LEU A 94 -7.65 -0.15 5.49
N SER A 95 -6.82 -0.09 6.55
CA SER A 95 -6.95 -0.94 7.74
C SER A 95 -8.01 -0.46 8.75
N CYS A 96 -8.44 0.81 8.69
CA CYS A 96 -9.42 1.36 9.63
C CYS A 96 -10.89 1.06 9.29
N LEU A 97 -11.18 0.37 8.18
CA LEU A 97 -12.56 0.14 7.73
C LEU A 97 -13.24 -1.08 8.37
N GLY A 98 -12.61 -1.72 9.35
CA GLY A 98 -13.17 -2.86 10.10
C GLY A 98 -13.80 -2.50 11.45
N THR A 99 -13.77 -1.24 11.86
CA THR A 99 -14.44 -0.78 13.09
C THR A 99 -15.31 0.42 12.75
N THR A 100 -16.62 0.20 12.76
CA THR A 100 -17.62 1.27 12.82
C THR A 100 -17.30 2.18 14.00
N SER A 101 -16.71 3.34 13.73
CA SER A 101 -16.64 4.43 14.70
C SER A 101 -16.71 5.77 13.98
N ALA A 102 -17.95 6.26 13.93
CA ALA A 102 -18.35 7.62 14.28
C ALA A 102 -17.55 8.81 13.72
N ARG A 103 -18.29 9.63 12.97
CA ARG A 103 -18.18 11.10 12.86
C ARG A 103 -16.78 11.65 12.56
N ALA A 104 -16.56 11.94 11.28
CA ALA A 104 -15.71 13.07 10.90
C ALA A 104 -16.42 14.37 11.32
N ASP A 105 -16.34 14.73 12.59
CA ASP A 105 -16.61 16.10 13.02
C ASP A 105 -15.48 16.99 12.49
N HIS A 106 -15.84 17.86 11.54
CA HIS A 106 -14.99 18.97 11.12
C HIS A 106 -14.97 19.99 12.26
N GLY A 107 -14.17 19.69 13.28
CA GLY A 107 -13.89 20.56 14.42
C GLY A 107 -13.05 21.77 13.99
N ARG A 108 -13.68 22.93 14.09
CA ARG A 108 -13.15 24.28 13.92
C ARG A 108 -11.89 24.53 14.75
N GLY A 109 -11.00 25.34 14.17
CA GLY A 109 -10.16 26.38 14.80
C GLY A 109 -9.78 26.21 16.26
N ASN A 110 -8.50 25.91 16.47
CA ASN A 110 -7.81 25.99 17.75
C ASN A 110 -7.80 27.45 18.26
N ALA A 111 -8.72 27.81 19.16
CA ALA A 111 -8.65 29.03 19.94
C ALA A 111 -7.69 28.78 21.11
N VAL A 112 -6.53 29.43 21.07
CA VAL A 112 -5.55 29.44 22.16
C VAL A 112 -6.09 30.36 23.25
N GLU A 113 -6.67 29.79 24.31
CA GLU A 113 -6.89 30.50 25.57
C GLU A 113 -5.55 30.65 26.31
N ARG A 114 -5.15 31.91 26.56
CA ARG A 114 -4.06 32.27 27.48
C ARG A 114 -4.65 32.50 28.86
N PRO A 115 -4.11 31.91 29.95
CA PRO A 115 -4.54 32.28 31.29
C PRO A 115 -3.96 33.63 31.70
N ALA A 116 -4.82 34.44 32.32
CA ALA A 116 -4.48 35.74 32.90
C ALA A 116 -3.61 35.57 34.15
N ARG A 117 -2.39 36.12 34.09
CA ARG A 117 -1.68 36.80 35.20
C ARG A 117 -0.68 37.78 34.60
#